data_AF-V5SK26-F1
#
_entry.id   AF-V5SK26-F1
#
_cell.length_a   1.000
_cell.length_b   1.000
_cell.length_c   1.000
_cell.angle_alpha   90.00
_cell.angle_beta   90.00
_cell.angle_gamma   90.00
#
_symmetry.space_group_name_H-M   'P 1'
#
loop_
_entity.id
_entity.type
_entity.pdbx_description
1 polymer ?
#
loop_
_entity_poly.entity_id
_entity_poly.type
_entity_poly.pdbx_seq_one_letter_code
_entity_poly.pdbx_strand_id
1 'polypeptide(L)' 'LMALFAGIDDAPTRACVEAERAMNRALHGSCHVPVAGYAQWEGEDLFLQGLVGDVGTGRLVRAQARGPGSDPDALGRFV' A
#
# COMPACT_ATOMS: atom_id res chain seq x y z
N LEU A 1 -25.32 1.49 -8.98
CA LEU A 1 -24.74 2.13 -7.76
C LEU A 1 -23.35 2.72 -8.01
N MET A 2 -22.38 1.97 -8.55
CA MET A 2 -21.00 2.45 -8.79
C MET A 2 -20.90 3.73 -9.64
N ALA A 3 -21.75 3.91 -10.65
CA ALA A 3 -21.76 5.11 -11.50
C ALA A 3 -21.98 6.43 -10.73
N LEU A 4 -22.60 6.40 -9.54
CA LEU A 4 -22.81 7.58 -8.71
C LEU A 4 -21.51 8.11 -8.10
N PHE A 5 -20.54 7.23 -7.86
CA PHE A 5 -19.26 7.58 -7.23
C PHE A 5 -18.15 7.89 -8.23
N ALA A 6 -18.37 7.68 -9.53
CA ALA A 6 -17.35 7.89 -10.56
C ALA A 6 -16.80 9.33 -10.59
N GLY A 7 -17.61 10.34 -10.22
CA GLY A 7 -17.18 11.75 -10.20
C GLY A 7 -16.27 12.14 -9.03
N ILE A 8 -16.12 11.28 -8.02
CA ILE A 8 -15.27 11.52 -6.83
C ILE A 8 -14.10 10.52 -6.72
N ASP A 9 -14.00 9.63 -7.70
CA ASP A 9 -13.02 8.57 -7.72
C ASP A 9 -11.78 9.03 -8.49
N ASP A 10 -10.63 8.98 -7.83
CA ASP A 10 -9.33 9.34 -8.43
C ASP A 10 -8.52 8.07 -8.69
N ALA A 11 -8.36 7.71 -9.96
CA ALA A 11 -7.71 6.47 -10.35
C ALA A 11 -6.24 6.34 -9.90
N PRO A 12 -5.40 7.39 -10.02
CA PRO A 12 -4.05 7.36 -9.49
C PRO A 12 -4.01 7.11 -7.98
N THR A 13 -4.83 7.81 -7.19
CA THR A 13 -4.91 7.62 -5.74
C THR A 13 -5.40 6.22 -5.39
N ARG A 14 -6.41 5.71 -6.09
CA ARG A 14 -6.95 4.37 -5.85
C ARG A 14 -5.89 3.30 -6.03
N ALA A 15 -5.05 3.40 -7.05
CA ALA A 15 -3.96 2.44 -7.29
C ALA A 15 -2.92 2.46 -6.14
N CYS A 16 -2.52 3.64 -5.66
CA CYS A 16 -1.64 3.75 -4.49
C CYS A 16 -2.27 3.06 -3.25
N VAL A 17 -3.53 3.40 -2.96
CA VAL A 17 -4.24 2.87 -1.79
C VAL A 17 -4.49 1.37 -1.92
N GLU A 18 -4.71 0.84 -3.12
CA GLU A 18 -4.84 -0.60 -3.35
C GLU A 18 -3.54 -1.35 -3.00
N ALA A 19 -2.38 -0.81 -3.39
CA ALA A 19 -1.09 -1.39 -3.04
C ALA A 19 -0.83 -1.34 -1.53
N GLU A 20 -1.05 -0.19 -0.89
CA GLU A 20 -0.91 -0.03 0.57
C GLU A 20 -1.84 -0.98 1.35
N ARG A 21 -3.09 -1.10 0.91
CA ARG A 21 -4.07 -1.98 1.57
C ARG A 21 -3.77 -3.45 1.31
N ALA A 22 -3.22 -3.83 0.17
CA ALA A 22 -2.81 -5.20 -0.11
C ALA A 22 -1.68 -5.65 0.82
N MET A 23 -0.67 -4.80 1.03
CA MET A 23 0.39 -5.01 2.03
C MET A 23 -0.20 -5.15 3.44
N ASN A 24 -1.07 -4.21 3.83
CA ASN A 24 -1.69 -4.23 5.15
C ASN A 24 -2.50 -5.52 5.38
N ARG A 25 -3.27 -5.98 4.38
CA ARG A 25 -4.01 -7.25 4.43
C ARG A 25 -3.08 -8.46 4.59
N ALA A 26 -1.98 -8.52 3.83
CA ALA A 26 -1.02 -9.62 3.88
C ALA A 26 -0.36 -9.75 5.27
N LEU A 27 -0.17 -8.62 5.96
CA LEU A 27 0.41 -8.58 7.32
C LEU A 27 -0.63 -8.71 8.44
N HIS A 28 -1.91 -8.93 8.12
CA HIS A 28 -3.03 -8.86 9.08
C HIS A 28 -3.02 -7.56 9.90
N GLY A 29 -2.64 -6.45 9.25
CA GLY A 29 -2.56 -5.15 9.89
C GLY A 29 -3.91 -4.66 10.39
N SER A 30 -3.86 -3.80 11.40
CA SER A 30 -5.01 -3.07 11.93
C SER A 30 -4.54 -1.74 12.49
N CYS A 31 -5.48 -0.89 12.94
CA CYS A 31 -5.16 0.38 13.59
C CYS A 31 -4.29 0.24 14.85
N HIS A 32 -4.17 -0.96 15.42
CA HIS A 32 -3.37 -1.22 16.62
C HIS A 32 -2.05 -1.94 16.33
N VAL A 33 -1.75 -2.25 15.07
CA VAL A 33 -0.48 -2.88 14.68
C VAL A 33 0.44 -1.78 14.14
N PRO A 34 1.71 -1.69 14.59
CA PRO A 34 2.70 -0.72 14.10
C PRO A 34 3.17 -1.06 12.68
N VAL A 35 2.27 -0.93 11.70
CA VAL A 35 2.51 -1.15 10.27
C VAL A 35 2.29 0.17 9.54
N ALA A 36 3.20 0.53 8.65
CA ALA A 36 3.02 1.63 7.71
C ALA A 36 3.28 1.15 6.28
N GLY A 37 2.43 1.60 5.35
CA GLY A 37 2.59 1.43 3.92
C GLY A 37 2.36 2.77 3.25
N TYR A 38 3.21 3.15 2.30
CA TYR A 38 3.07 4.39 1.54
C TYR A 38 3.47 4.18 0.08
N ALA A 39 2.53 4.37 -0.84
CA ALA A 39 2.71 4.22 -2.27
C ALA A 39 2.68 5.57 -2.99
N GLN A 40 3.57 5.72 -3.98
CA GLN A 40 3.65 6.90 -4.83
C GLN A 40 3.85 6.48 -6.29
N TRP A 41 3.33 7.28 -7.22
CA TRP A 41 3.64 7.12 -8.64
C TRP A 41 5.05 7.62 -8.94
N GLU A 42 5.85 6.79 -9.61
CA GLU A 42 7.15 7.12 -10.20
C GLU A 42 7.08 6.82 -11.71
N GLY A 43 6.56 7.76 -12.49
CA GLY A 43 6.29 7.54 -13.91
C GLY A 43 5.08 6.62 -14.11
N GLU A 44 5.30 5.46 -14.73
CA GLU A 44 4.25 4.44 -14.96
C GLU A 44 4.17 3.38 -13.85
N ASP A 45 5.16 3.36 -12.95
CA ASP A 45 5.24 2.42 -11.85
C ASP A 45 4.76 3.05 -10.55
N LEU A 46 4.30 2.20 -9.64
CA LEU A 46 4.14 2.52 -8.22
C LEU A 46 5.41 2.13 -7.48
N PHE A 47 5.90 3.03 -6.62
CA PHE A 47 6.89 2.74 -5.61
C PHE A 47 6.20 2.63 -4.25
N LEU A 48 6.22 1.43 -3.67
CA LEU A 48 5.62 1.14 -2.35
C LEU A 48 6.73 0.95 -1.31
N GLN A 49 6.60 1.67 -0.20
CA GLN A 49 7.46 1.55 0.97
C GLN A 49 6.66 0.99 2.14
N GLY A 50 7.18 -0.06 2.77
CA GLY A 50 6.61 -0.75 3.92
C GLY A 50 7.50 -0.68 5.16
N LEU A 51 6.86 -0.57 6.33
CA LEU A 51 7.52 -0.58 7.64
C LEU A 51 6.69 -1.40 8.65
N VAL A 52 7.35 -2.26 9.42
CA VAL A 52 6.78 -2.92 10.60
C VAL A 52 7.67 -2.66 11.82
N GLY A 53 7.07 -2.17 12.90
CA GLY A 53 7.77 -1.93 14.16
C GLY A 53 7.46 -2.97 15.22
N ASP A 54 8.40 -3.22 16.11
CA ASP A 54 8.19 -3.97 17.34
C ASP A 54 8.05 -3.00 18.52
N VAL A 55 6.89 -3.02 19.20
CA VAL A 55 6.58 -2.07 20.27
C VAL A 55 7.38 -2.29 21.55
N GLY A 56 7.95 -3.48 21.76
CA GLY A 56 8.71 -3.80 22.98
C GLY A 56 10.19 -3.49 22.85
N THR A 57 10.75 -3.72 21.67
CA THR A 57 12.19 -3.61 21.40
C THR A 57 12.56 -2.36 20.60
N GLY A 58 11.58 -1.71 19.95
CA GLY A 58 11.81 -0.59 19.04
C GLY A 58 12.44 -0.99 17.70
N ARG A 59 12.59 -2.30 17.43
CA ARG A 59 13.16 -2.79 16.16
C ARG A 59 12.21 -2.47 15.01
N LEU A 60 12.79 -2.08 13.87
CA LEU A 60 12.06 -1.78 12.64
C LEU A 60 12.47 -2.74 11.53
N VAL A 61 11.49 -3.24 10.78
CA VAL A 61 11.68 -3.97 9.52
C VAL A 61 11.16 -3.08 8.39
N ARG A 62 11.93 -2.93 7.32
CA ARG A 62 11.58 -2.13 6.14
C ARG A 62 11.62 -3.00 4.90
N ALA A 63 10.67 -2.78 4.00
CA ALA A 63 10.63 -3.37 2.67
C ALA A 63 10.23 -2.28 1.67
N GLN A 64 10.69 -2.40 0.43
CA GLN A 64 10.26 -1.50 -0.64
C GLN A 64 10.34 -2.22 -1.97
N ALA A 65 9.42 -1.89 -2.87
CA ALA A 65 9.40 -2.43 -4.22
C ALA A 65 8.80 -1.45 -5.21
N ARG A 66 9.07 -1.70 -6.50
CA ARG A 66 8.43 -1.05 -7.63
C ARG A 66 7.66 -2.08 -8.43
N GLY A 67 6.54 -1.66 -8.99
CA GLY A 67 5.74 -2.49 -9.88
C GLY A 67 4.78 -1.64 -10.72
N PRO A 68 4.23 -2.21 -11.79
CA PRO A 68 3.35 -1.47 -12.67
C PRO A 68 2.08 -1.04 -11.93
N GLY A 69 1.65 0.20 -12.12
CA GLY A 69 0.42 0.70 -11.50
C GLY A 69 -0.87 0.03 -12.02
N SER A 70 -0.76 -0.86 -13.01
CA SER A 70 -1.83 -1.74 -13.47
C SER A 70 -2.05 -2.97 -12.58
N ASP A 71 -1.12 -3.30 -11.69
CA ASP A 71 -1.25 -4.39 -10.71
C ASP A 71 -0.79 -3.97 -9.29
N PRO A 72 -1.47 -2.99 -8.67
CA PRO A 72 -1.11 -2.48 -7.35
C PRO A 72 -1.24 -3.55 -6.26
N ASP A 73 -2.20 -4.47 -6.39
CA ASP A 73 -2.44 -5.52 -5.38
C ASP A 73 -1.29 -6.54 -5.35
N ALA A 74 -0.75 -6.95 -6.50
CA ALA A 74 0.43 -7.82 -6.53
C ALA A 74 1.67 -7.14 -5.91
N LEU A 75 1.89 -5.85 -6.20
CA LEU A 75 2.95 -5.07 -5.58
C LEU A 75 2.79 -5.05 -4.04
N GLY A 76 1.57 -4.81 -3.56
CA GLY A 76 1.30 -4.79 -2.12
C GLY A 76 1.47 -6.15 -1.44
N ARG A 77 1.14 -7.27 -2.08
CA ARG A 77 1.39 -8.61 -1.51
C ARG A 77 2.88 -8.99 -1.49
N PHE A 78 3.67 -8.39 -2.37
CA PHE A 78 5.11 -8.65 -2.47
C PHE A 78 5.91 -7.92 -1.37
N VAL A 79 5.48 -6.70 -1.00
CA VAL A 79 6.08 -5.88 0.06
C VAL A 79 5.62 -6.34 1.44
#